data_AF-A0A031HSJ1-F1
#
_entry.id   AF-A0A031HSJ1-F1
#
_cell.length_a   1.000
_cell.length_b   1.000
_cell.length_c   1.000
_cell.angle_alpha   90.00
_cell.angle_beta   90.00
_cell.angle_gamma   90.00
#
_symmetry.space_group_name_H-M   'P 1'
#
loop_
_entity.id
_entity.type
_entity.pdbx_description
1 polymer ?
#
loop_
_entity_poly.entity_id
_entity_poly.type
_entity_poly.pdbx_seq_one_letter_code
_entity_poly.pdbx_strand_id
1 'polypeptide(L)' 'MPAPPPIATCLATRHRPGRSRSETDGIRRARCLCCGLLLMRTAISRRWIIADRLG' A
#
# COMPACT_ATOMS: atom_id res chain seq x y z
N MET A 1 -9.09 17.21 23.24
CA MET A 1 -8.22 16.19 22.59
C MET A 1 -8.22 16.50 21.09
N PRO A 2 -7.07 16.68 20.41
CA PRO A 2 -7.09 16.83 18.96
C PRO A 2 -7.54 15.50 18.33
N ALA A 3 -8.47 15.57 17.38
CA ALA A 3 -8.93 14.41 16.63
C ALA A 3 -7.73 13.77 15.89
N PRO A 4 -7.66 12.43 15.79
CA PRO A 4 -6.67 11.79 14.94
C PRO A 4 -6.80 12.37 13.53
N PRO A 5 -5.69 12.65 12.82
CA PRO A 5 -5.74 13.21 11.48
C PRO A 5 -6.66 12.33 10.62
N PRO A 6 -7.45 12.91 9.69
CA PRO A 6 -8.32 12.13 8.83
C PRO A 6 -7.45 11.05 8.18
N ILE A 7 -7.78 9.79 8.47
CA ILE A 7 -7.17 8.63 7.82
C ILE A 7 -7.28 8.94 6.34
N ALA A 8 -6.18 9.34 5.70
CA ALA A 8 -6.21 9.93 4.37
C ALA A 8 -7.03 9.00 3.49
N THR A 9 -8.24 9.38 3.10
CA THR A 9 -9.15 8.45 2.44
C THR A 9 -8.43 7.97 1.20
N CYS A 10 -8.36 6.65 0.97
CA CYS A 10 -7.88 6.15 -0.30
C CYS A 10 -8.72 6.81 -1.38
N LEU A 11 -8.19 7.79 -2.11
CA LEU A 11 -8.75 8.14 -3.41
C LEU A 11 -8.75 6.84 -4.19
N ALA A 12 -9.85 6.51 -4.87
CA ALA A 12 -10.16 5.17 -5.42
C ALA A 12 -9.03 4.48 -6.22
N THR A 13 -7.99 5.21 -6.61
CA THR A 13 -6.81 4.73 -7.35
C THR A 13 -5.45 5.09 -6.72
N ARG A 14 -5.40 5.81 -5.60
CA ARG A 14 -4.16 6.27 -4.94
C ARG A 14 -4.06 5.73 -3.51
N HIS A 15 -3.50 4.54 -3.42
CA HIS A 15 -3.12 3.94 -2.14
C HIS A 15 -1.69 4.33 -1.78
N ARG A 16 -1.48 4.78 -0.54
CA ARG A 16 -0.13 5.04 -0.02
C ARG A 16 0.41 3.81 0.72
N PRO A 17 1.60 3.31 0.37
CA PRO A 17 2.25 2.22 1.10
C PRO A 17 2.66 2.69 2.48
N GLY A 18 2.33 1.87 3.48
CA GLY A 18 2.72 2.12 4.86
C GLY A 18 4.19 1.93 5.16
N ARG A 19 4.52 2.20 6.42
CA ARG A 19 5.88 2.03 6.96
C ARG A 19 6.26 0.56 7.04
N SER A 20 5.31 -0.32 7.39
CA SER A 20 5.52 -1.77 7.39
C SER A 20 5.63 -2.27 5.96
N ARG A 21 6.86 -2.63 5.58
CA ARG A 21 7.21 -3.14 4.25
C ARG A 21 7.96 -4.44 4.41
N SER A 22 7.63 -5.41 3.56
CA SER A 22 8.32 -6.69 3.47
C SER A 22 8.86 -6.83 2.05
N GLU A 23 10.11 -7.26 1.89
CA GLU A 23 10.67 -7.57 0.57
C GLU A 23 10.87 -9.08 0.48
N THR A 24 10.39 -9.68 -0.60
CA THR A 24 10.54 -11.11 -0.86
C THR A 24 10.73 -11.29 -2.35
N ASP A 25 11.84 -11.89 -2.76
CA ASP A 25 12.12 -12.21 -4.17
C ASP A 25 12.04 -10.99 -5.10
N GLY A 26 12.57 -9.84 -4.67
CA GLY A 26 12.49 -8.58 -5.43
C GLY A 26 11.09 -7.95 -5.50
N ILE A 27 10.11 -8.51 -4.79
CA ILE A 27 8.76 -7.96 -4.64
C ILE A 27 8.65 -7.30 -3.26
N ARG A 28 8.49 -5.98 -3.24
CA ARG A 28 8.19 -5.20 -2.05
C ARG A 28 6.69 -5.19 -1.79
N ARG A 29 6.27 -5.69 -0.64
CA ARG A 29 4.90 -5.68 -0.14
C ARG A 29 4.76 -4.61 0.93
N ALA A 30 3.64 -3.90 0.96
CA ALA A 30 3.30 -2.94 1.99
C ALA A 30 1.78 -2.92 2.18
N ARG A 31 1.29 -2.64 3.38
CA ARG A 31 -0.15 -2.39 3.56
C ARG A 31 -0.45 -0.92 3.37
N CYS A 32 -1.59 -0.60 2.78
CA CYS A 32 -2.04 0.77 2.68
C CYS A 32 -2.32 1.34 4.07
N LEU A 33 -1.80 2.52 4.40
CA LEU A 33 -2.07 3.17 5.70
C LEU A 33 -3.54 3.56 5.90
N CYS A 34 -4.27 3.62 4.79
CA CYS A 34 -5.57 4.24 4.71
C CYS A 34 -6.70 3.18 4.77
N CYS A 35 -6.56 2.08 4.01
CA CYS A 35 -7.57 1.01 3.96
C CYS A 35 -7.02 -0.38 4.30
N GLY A 36 -5.72 -0.51 4.61
CA GLY A 36 -5.11 -1.82 4.91
C GLY A 36 -4.87 -2.73 3.70
N LEU A 37 -5.31 -2.35 2.49
CA LEU A 37 -5.10 -3.15 1.27
C LEU A 37 -3.63 -3.49 1.05
N LEU A 38 -3.38 -4.69 0.53
CA LEU A 38 -2.05 -5.15 0.22
C LEU A 38 -1.57 -4.49 -1.08
N LEU A 39 -0.47 -3.74 -0.97
CA LEU A 39 0.23 -3.12 -2.08
C LEU A 39 1.49 -3.93 -2.35
N MET A 40 1.78 -4.15 -3.62
CA MET A 40 3.00 -4.78 -4.09
C MET A 40 3.73 -3.88 -5.07
N ARG A 41 5.04 -3.92 -5.05
CA ARG A 41 5.94 -3.25 -5.99
C ARG A 41 6.97 -4.28 -6.43
N THR A 42 7.01 -4.58 -7.71
CA THR A 42 7.97 -5.53 -8.25
C THR A 42 9.29 -4.82 -8.57
N ALA A 43 10.38 -5.58 -8.71
CA ALA A 43 11.65 -5.03 -9.17
C ALA A 43 11.53 -4.45 -10.60
N ILE A 44 10.67 -5.05 -11.43
CA ILE A 44 10.41 -4.67 -12.82
C ILE A 44 9.62 -3.36 -12.89
N SER A 45 8.60 -3.20 -12.05
CA SER A 45 7.77 -1.99 -12.01
C SER A 45 7.98 -1.26 -10.69
N ARG A 46 8.62 -0.08 -10.75
CA ARG A 46 8.79 0.80 -9.58
C ARG A 46 7.47 1.35 -9.03
N ARG A 47 6.34 0.99 -9.65
CA ARG A 47 4.99 1.41 -9.27
C ARG A 47 4.40 0.44 -8.23
N TRP A 48 3.72 1.01 -7.25
CA TRP A 48 2.89 0.23 -6.32
C TRP A 48 1.57 -0.13 -6.99
N ILE A 49 1.23 -1.41 -6.98
CA ILE A 49 -0.02 -1.98 -7.48
C ILE A 49 -0.77 -2.65 -6.32
N ILE A 50 -2.10 -2.72 -6.43
CA ILE A 50 -2.93 -3.44 -5.45
C ILE A 50 -2.80 -4.93 -5.76
N ALA A 51 -2.36 -5.70 -4.77
CA ALA A 51 -2.14 -7.14 -4.93
C ALA A 51 -3.41 -7.98 -4.75
N ASP A 52 -4.46 -7.37 -4.20
CA ASP A 52 -5.77 -7.99 -3.93
C ASP A 52 -6.51 -8.47 -5.20
N ARG A 53 -5.95 -8.26 -6.40
CA ARG A 53 -6.52 -8.69 -7.69
C ARG A 53 -5.75 -9.83 -8.37
N LEU A 54 -4.79 -10.46 -7.70
CA LEU A 54 -4.14 -11.68 -8.18
C LEU A 54 -4.80 -12.89 -7.50
N GLY A 55 -6.05 -13.15 -7.88
CA GLY A 55 -6.81 -14.36 -7.56
C GLY A 55 -7.17 -15.06 -8.85
#